data_AF-A0A928Y6S3-F1
#
_entry.id   AF-A0A928Y6S3-F1
#
_cell.length_a   1.000
_cell.length_b   1.000
_cell.length_c   1.000
_cell.angle_alpha   90.00
_cell.angle_beta   90.00
_cell.angle_gamma   90.00
#
_symmetry.space_group_name_H-M   'P 1'
#
loop_
_entity.id
_entity.type
_entity.pdbx_description
1 polymer ?
#
loop_
_entity_poly.entity_id
_entity_poly.type
_entity_poly.pdbx_seq_one_letter_code
_entity_poly.pdbx_strand_id
1 'polypeptide(L)'
;MRHPRIRKGKPQFPKLLGGLVAFLLTLAAYLPSSPLRLTAIAASGALQRQIGSMGWQPNARAFLFHVPFHRQEHALSCEAASLRSALLGIGVDVSESELLSKLPADPTPKTGTAWSGYGWGDPQRGFVGDVDGRMPSTGYGVFDQPLKFVADMYASSSLIRVHDTRAIDAALRERHPIIAWYVLGNRPSVMQWTTPEGKFIRAPLYEHTVVVVGYRGTADAIEGVYIIDPITSLRYEPWTDFVWRTSFFDHRGLEIAPGTKNKE
;
A
#
# COMPACT_ATOMS: atom_id res chain seq x y z
N MET A 1 -23.65 28.45 11.31
CA MET A 1 -22.93 28.75 10.05
C MET A 1 -22.98 27.51 9.16
N ARG A 2 -23.52 27.62 7.94
CA ARG A 2 -23.63 26.49 7.00
C ARG A 2 -22.28 26.29 6.28
N HIS A 3 -21.71 25.09 6.38
CA HIS A 3 -20.51 24.72 5.62
C HIS A 3 -20.79 24.72 4.10
N PRO A 4 -19.84 25.16 3.26
CA PRO A 4 -19.98 25.07 1.82
C PRO A 4 -19.79 23.61 1.36
N ARG A 5 -20.73 23.10 0.56
CA ARG A 5 -20.59 21.82 -0.15
C ARG A 5 -19.46 21.95 -1.19
N ILE A 6 -18.33 21.30 -0.94
CA ILE A 6 -17.29 21.12 -1.94
C ILE A 6 -17.82 20.13 -2.98
N ARG A 7 -18.10 20.62 -4.20
CA ARG A 7 -18.35 19.76 -5.36
C ARG A 7 -17.08 18.95 -5.64
N LYS A 8 -17.14 17.63 -5.46
CA LYS A 8 -16.12 16.72 -5.97
C LYS A 8 -15.98 16.95 -7.48
N GLY A 9 -14.83 17.46 -7.92
CA GLY A 9 -14.48 17.48 -9.33
C GLY A 9 -14.46 16.03 -9.82
N LYS A 10 -15.40 15.67 -10.69
CA LYS A 10 -15.34 14.41 -11.43
C LYS A 10 -14.08 14.45 -12.32
N PRO A 11 -13.35 13.34 -12.52
CA PRO A 11 -12.25 13.31 -13.47
C PRO A 11 -12.76 13.70 -14.86
N GLN A 12 -12.35 14.88 -15.36
CA GLN A 12 -12.80 15.42 -16.65
C GLN A 12 -11.95 14.94 -17.84
N PHE A 13 -10.79 14.36 -17.58
CA PHE A 13 -9.82 13.98 -18.62
C PHE A 13 -10.31 12.99 -19.69
N PRO A 14 -11.11 11.94 -19.41
CA PRO A 14 -11.56 11.04 -20.48
C PRO A 14 -12.59 11.66 -21.44
N LYS A 15 -13.26 12.75 -21.04
CA LYS A 15 -14.28 13.42 -21.89
C LYS A 15 -13.67 14.33 -22.96
N LEU A 16 -12.54 14.97 -22.66
CA LEU A 16 -11.84 15.85 -23.61
C LEU A 16 -11.25 15.05 -24.79
N LEU A 17 -10.65 13.89 -24.50
CA LEU A 17 -10.08 13.02 -25.52
C LEU A 17 -11.14 12.34 -26.39
N GLY A 18 -12.27 11.91 -25.81
CA GLY A 18 -13.41 11.41 -26.59
C GLY A 18 -14.02 12.48 -27.50
N GLY A 19 -14.07 13.74 -27.04
CA GLY A 19 -14.47 14.87 -27.88
C GLY A 19 -13.52 15.13 -29.04
N LEU A 20 -12.21 14.92 -28.85
CA LEU A 20 -11.20 15.12 -29.90
C LEU A 20 -11.28 14.04 -31.00
N VAL A 21 -11.55 12.77 -30.64
CA VAL A 21 -11.80 11.73 -31.67
C VAL A 21 -13.05 12.05 -32.48
N ALA A 22 -14.14 12.46 -31.83
CA ALA A 22 -15.37 12.86 -32.53
C ALA A 22 -15.12 14.04 -33.49
N PHE A 23 -14.31 15.02 -33.09
CA PHE A 23 -13.92 16.15 -33.93
C PHE A 23 -13.07 15.75 -35.15
N LEU A 24 -12.11 14.85 -34.98
CA LEU A 24 -11.26 14.39 -36.09
C LEU A 24 -12.04 13.55 -37.12
N LEU A 25 -12.99 12.73 -36.65
CA LEU A 25 -13.87 11.95 -37.52
C LEU A 25 -14.86 12.83 -38.28
N THR A 26 -15.44 13.86 -37.64
CA THR A 26 -16.30 14.82 -38.35
C THR A 26 -15.51 15.65 -39.35
N LEU A 27 -14.30 16.10 -39.01
CA LEU A 27 -13.42 16.79 -39.95
C LEU A 27 -13.09 15.92 -41.18
N ALA A 28 -12.81 14.62 -40.97
CA ALA A 28 -12.54 13.67 -42.05
C ALA A 28 -13.76 13.43 -42.97
N ALA A 29 -14.99 13.60 -42.47
CA ALA A 29 -16.20 13.43 -43.27
C ALA A 29 -16.45 14.58 -44.27
N TYR A 30 -15.91 15.77 -43.99
CA TYR A 30 -16.06 16.97 -44.83
C TYR A 30 -14.88 17.20 -45.79
N LEU A 31 -13.80 16.44 -45.66
CA LEU A 31 -12.66 16.52 -46.58
C LEU A 31 -12.91 15.67 -47.84
N PRO A 32 -12.59 16.17 -49.06
CA PRO A 32 -12.58 15.34 -50.26
C PRO A 32 -11.53 14.23 -50.12
N SER A 33 -11.56 13.20 -50.99
CA SER A 33 -10.62 12.07 -51.02
C SER A 33 -9.18 12.50 -51.30
N SER A 34 -8.58 13.07 -50.25
CA SER A 34 -7.29 13.75 -50.22
C SER A 34 -6.42 13.13 -49.11
N PRO A 35 -5.09 13.32 -49.16
CA PRO A 35 -4.19 12.80 -48.14
C PRO A 35 -4.56 13.24 -46.72
N LEU A 36 -5.13 14.43 -46.58
CA LEU A 36 -5.55 15.02 -45.29
C LEU A 36 -6.69 14.22 -44.62
N ARG A 37 -7.60 13.65 -45.42
CA ARG A 37 -8.67 12.78 -44.94
C ARG A 37 -8.12 11.49 -44.35
N LEU A 38 -7.15 10.88 -45.03
CA LEU A 38 -6.47 9.67 -44.57
C LEU A 38 -5.69 9.92 -43.27
N THR A 39 -4.99 11.05 -43.16
CA THR A 39 -4.28 11.42 -41.92
C THR A 39 -5.23 11.67 -40.76
N ALA A 40 -6.39 12.31 -40.99
CA ALA A 40 -7.38 12.54 -39.93
C ALA A 40 -8.00 11.22 -39.43
N ILE A 41 -8.27 10.27 -40.32
CA ILE A 41 -8.75 8.93 -39.97
C ILE A 41 -7.68 8.14 -39.20
N ALA A 42 -6.43 8.16 -39.67
CA ALA A 42 -5.32 7.48 -39.00
C ALA A 42 -5.06 8.05 -37.59
N ALA A 43 -5.07 9.38 -37.45
CA ALA A 43 -4.92 10.05 -36.15
C ALA A 43 -6.08 9.74 -35.20
N SER A 44 -7.31 9.69 -35.71
CA SER A 44 -8.49 9.26 -34.93
C SER A 44 -8.34 7.82 -34.44
N GLY A 45 -7.87 6.90 -35.30
CA GLY A 45 -7.63 5.50 -34.93
C GLY A 45 -6.53 5.32 -33.90
N ALA A 46 -5.42 6.06 -34.02
CA ALA A 46 -4.34 6.06 -33.03
C ALA A 46 -4.81 6.62 -31.68
N LEU A 47 -5.56 7.73 -31.70
CA LEU A 47 -6.11 8.35 -30.51
C LEU A 47 -7.19 7.47 -29.85
N GLN A 48 -8.05 6.82 -30.63
CA GLN A 48 -9.03 5.84 -30.15
C GLN A 48 -8.34 4.64 -29.48
N ARG A 49 -7.24 4.14 -30.05
CA ARG A 49 -6.43 3.06 -29.46
C ARG A 49 -5.77 3.50 -28.14
N GLN A 50 -5.28 4.73 -28.08
CA GLN A 50 -4.65 5.29 -26.88
C GLN A 50 -5.68 5.61 -25.78
N ILE A 51 -6.90 6.02 -26.16
CA ILE A 51 -8.03 6.16 -25.23
C ILE A 51 -8.50 4.77 -24.74
N GLY A 52 -8.56 3.78 -25.64
CA GLY A 52 -8.92 2.40 -25.30
C GLY A 52 -7.89 1.69 -24.43
N SER A 53 -6.60 2.07 -24.50
CA SER A 53 -5.58 1.59 -23.56
C SER A 53 -5.59 2.34 -22.23
N MET A 54 -6.07 3.59 -22.19
CA MET A 54 -6.22 4.41 -20.98
C MET A 54 -7.54 4.21 -20.22
N GLY A 55 -8.57 3.62 -20.85
CA GLY A 55 -9.89 3.49 -20.27
C GLY A 55 -10.34 2.04 -20.18
N TRP A 56 -10.46 1.52 -18.95
CA TRP A 56 -11.20 0.32 -18.56
C TRP A 56 -10.98 -0.90 -19.47
N GLN A 57 -10.04 -1.76 -19.07
CA GLN A 57 -9.87 -3.09 -19.67
C GLN A 57 -11.04 -3.97 -19.21
N PRO A 58 -11.99 -4.36 -20.09
CA PRO A 58 -13.14 -5.19 -19.71
C PRO A 58 -12.75 -6.60 -19.23
N ASN A 59 -11.46 -6.94 -19.39
CA ASN A 59 -10.86 -8.23 -19.06
C ASN A 59 -9.95 -8.17 -17.82
N ALA A 60 -9.91 -7.05 -17.08
CA ALA A 60 -9.13 -6.96 -15.85
C ALA A 60 -9.60 -8.03 -14.86
N ARG A 61 -8.81 -9.11 -14.74
CA ARG A 61 -9.11 -10.19 -13.80
C ARG A 61 -8.85 -9.65 -12.40
N ALA A 62 -9.82 -9.87 -11.51
CA ALA A 62 -9.57 -9.74 -10.08
C ALA A 62 -8.95 -11.06 -9.60
N PHE A 63 -7.84 -10.96 -8.88
CA PHE A 63 -7.30 -12.04 -8.09
C PHE A 63 -7.52 -11.66 -6.62
N LEU A 64 -8.16 -12.54 -5.86
CA LEU A 64 -8.43 -12.34 -4.44
C LEU A 64 -8.55 -13.72 -3.79
N PHE A 65 -7.88 -13.91 -2.66
CA PHE A 65 -8.06 -15.09 -1.83
C PHE A 65 -8.50 -14.69 -0.43
N HIS A 66 -9.13 -15.64 0.26
CA HIS A 66 -9.61 -15.42 1.61
C HIS A 66 -8.44 -15.40 2.59
N VAL A 67 -8.38 -14.34 3.39
CA VAL A 67 -7.51 -14.20 4.55
C VAL A 67 -8.38 -13.72 5.70
N PRO A 68 -8.37 -14.38 6.87
CA PRO A 68 -9.15 -13.95 8.01
C PRO A 68 -8.78 -12.54 8.47
N PHE A 69 -9.79 -11.71 8.76
CA PHE A 69 -9.58 -10.42 9.37
C PHE A 69 -9.31 -10.58 10.87
N HIS A 70 -8.21 -9.99 11.34
CA HIS A 70 -7.95 -9.77 12.76
C HIS A 70 -7.90 -8.27 13.05
N ARG A 71 -8.69 -7.82 14.04
CA ARG A 71 -8.69 -6.44 14.51
C ARG A 71 -7.54 -6.27 15.49
N GLN A 72 -6.72 -5.22 15.30
CA GLN A 72 -5.63 -4.91 16.24
C GLN A 72 -6.14 -4.78 17.68
N GLU A 73 -5.42 -5.39 18.62
CA GLU A 73 -5.82 -5.45 20.03
C GLU A 73 -5.39 -4.20 20.80
N HIS A 74 -4.29 -3.57 20.38
CA HIS A 74 -3.71 -2.37 21.00
C HIS A 74 -3.74 -1.15 20.07
N ALA A 75 -3.55 0.05 20.60
CA ALA A 75 -3.62 1.30 19.83
C ALA A 75 -2.60 1.39 18.68
N LEU A 76 -1.41 0.81 18.86
CA LEU A 76 -0.28 0.86 17.90
C LEU A 76 0.23 -0.54 17.55
N SER A 77 -0.65 -1.53 17.43
CA SER A 77 -0.29 -2.94 17.14
C SER A 77 -0.60 -3.35 15.69
N CYS A 78 -0.70 -2.40 14.76
CA CYS A 78 -1.16 -2.67 13.40
C CYS A 78 -0.28 -3.71 12.68
N GLU A 79 1.03 -3.71 12.95
CA GLU A 79 2.03 -4.61 12.36
C GLU A 79 1.83 -6.04 12.86
N ALA A 80 1.64 -6.22 14.16
CA ALA A 80 1.37 -7.53 14.76
C ALA A 80 -0.01 -8.07 14.32
N ALA A 81 -1.02 -7.21 14.25
CA ALA A 81 -2.35 -7.57 13.78
C ALA A 81 -2.37 -7.96 12.29
N SER A 82 -1.61 -7.24 11.47
CA SER A 82 -1.40 -7.55 10.05
C SER A 82 -0.65 -8.87 9.89
N LEU A 83 0.39 -9.12 10.69
CA LEU A 83 1.11 -10.39 10.70
C LEU A 83 0.20 -11.56 11.11
N ARG A 84 -0.62 -11.41 12.14
CA ARG A 84 -1.62 -12.42 12.51
C ARG A 84 -2.58 -12.72 11.36
N SER A 85 -3.15 -11.70 10.73
CA SER A 85 -4.03 -11.88 9.57
C SER A 85 -3.30 -12.64 8.44
N ALA A 86 -2.06 -12.26 8.12
CA ALA A 86 -1.26 -12.92 7.09
C ALA A 86 -0.95 -14.39 7.42
N LEU A 87 -0.55 -14.69 8.66
CA LEU A 87 -0.30 -16.06 9.14
C LEU A 87 -1.58 -16.91 9.06
N LEU A 88 -2.73 -16.37 9.49
CA LEU A 88 -4.02 -17.05 9.34
C LEU A 88 -4.35 -17.33 7.87
N GLY A 89 -3.98 -16.42 6.97
CA GLY A 89 -4.14 -16.58 5.52
C GLY A 89 -3.38 -17.77 4.93
N ILE A 90 -2.27 -18.17 5.55
CA ILE A 90 -1.47 -19.34 5.17
C ILE A 90 -1.71 -20.56 6.09
N GLY A 91 -2.71 -20.50 6.97
CA GLY A 91 -3.10 -21.61 7.84
C GLY A 91 -2.30 -21.74 9.14
N VAL A 92 -1.61 -20.69 9.57
CA VAL A 92 -0.86 -20.64 10.84
C VAL A 92 -1.62 -19.76 11.83
N ASP A 93 -2.05 -20.33 12.96
CA ASP A 93 -2.79 -19.59 14.00
C ASP A 93 -1.89 -19.28 15.19
N VAL A 94 -1.47 -18.02 15.29
CA VAL A 94 -0.63 -17.45 16.36
C VAL A 94 -1.26 -16.16 16.84
N SER A 95 -1.49 -16.01 18.15
CA SER A 95 -2.19 -14.84 18.71
C SER A 95 -1.40 -13.55 18.52
N GLU A 96 -2.08 -12.40 18.47
CA GLU A 96 -1.39 -11.10 18.39
C GLU A 96 -0.52 -10.87 19.63
N SER A 97 -1.01 -11.27 20.81
CA SER A 97 -0.25 -11.24 22.06
C SER A 97 1.04 -12.06 22.00
N GLU A 98 1.03 -13.24 21.36
CA GLU A 98 2.24 -14.04 21.19
C GLU A 98 3.22 -13.36 20.21
N LEU A 99 2.72 -12.80 19.11
CA LEU A 99 3.55 -12.05 18.15
C LEU A 99 4.20 -10.82 18.82
N LEU A 100 3.41 -10.05 19.58
CA LEU A 100 3.89 -8.88 20.32
C LEU A 100 4.94 -9.27 21.37
N SER A 101 4.76 -10.40 22.08
CA SER A 101 5.73 -10.86 23.07
C SER A 101 7.10 -11.22 22.48
N LYS A 102 7.16 -11.53 21.18
CA LYS A 102 8.38 -11.89 20.44
C LYS A 102 8.93 -10.73 19.61
N LEU A 103 8.16 -9.66 19.43
CA LEU A 103 8.56 -8.50 18.66
C LEU A 103 9.68 -7.76 19.39
N PRO A 104 10.85 -7.55 18.74
CA PRO A 104 11.91 -6.75 19.33
C PRO A 104 11.39 -5.36 19.69
N ALA A 105 11.77 -4.84 20.85
CA ALA A 105 11.47 -3.47 21.27
C ALA A 105 12.75 -2.63 21.26
N ASP A 106 12.62 -1.36 20.91
CA ASP A 106 13.67 -0.36 21.14
C ASP A 106 13.30 0.46 22.39
N PRO A 107 14.01 0.26 23.53
CA PRO A 107 13.66 0.87 24.80
C PRO A 107 14.11 2.33 24.92
N THR A 108 14.70 2.91 23.87
CA THR A 108 15.21 4.28 23.90
C THR A 108 14.07 5.24 24.24
N PRO A 109 14.17 6.03 25.33
CA PRO A 109 13.12 6.97 25.69
C PRO A 109 13.07 8.13 24.69
N LYS A 110 11.88 8.69 24.49
CA LYS A 110 11.73 9.91 23.71
C LYS A 110 12.30 11.09 24.48
N THR A 111 13.13 11.89 23.81
CA THR A 111 13.79 13.08 24.37
C THR A 111 13.66 14.27 23.44
N GLY A 112 13.93 15.46 23.97
CA GLY A 112 13.98 16.69 23.20
C GLY A 112 12.63 17.26 22.79
N THR A 113 12.69 18.31 21.98
CA THR A 113 11.57 19.15 21.56
C THR A 113 11.74 19.56 20.11
N ALA A 114 10.75 20.23 19.52
CA ALA A 114 10.88 20.82 18.20
C ALA A 114 12.04 21.85 18.11
N TRP A 115 12.42 22.49 19.23
CA TRP A 115 13.50 23.47 19.27
C TRP A 115 14.88 22.83 19.45
N SER A 116 14.98 21.82 20.32
CA SER A 116 16.26 21.14 20.62
C SER A 116 16.58 19.99 19.66
N GLY A 117 15.67 19.64 18.75
CA GLY A 117 15.68 18.35 18.06
C GLY A 117 15.15 17.23 18.96
N TYR A 118 14.50 16.24 18.34
CA TYR A 118 14.02 15.05 19.03
C TYR A 118 15.04 13.92 18.97
N GLY A 119 15.08 13.10 20.03
CA GLY A 119 15.77 11.82 20.04
C GLY A 119 14.85 10.69 20.48
N TRP A 120 14.92 9.54 19.82
CA TRP A 120 14.10 8.36 20.12
C TRP A 120 14.69 7.08 19.52
N GLY A 121 14.03 5.95 19.70
CA GLY A 121 14.48 4.64 19.21
C GLY A 121 14.44 4.47 17.69
N ASP A 122 14.99 3.37 17.19
CA ASP A 122 15.03 3.03 15.78
C ASP A 122 13.95 1.98 15.44
N PRO A 123 12.91 2.34 14.65
CA PRO A 123 11.85 1.39 14.27
C PRO A 123 12.39 0.24 13.40
N GLN A 124 13.58 0.38 12.82
CA GLN A 124 14.25 -0.71 12.11
C GLN A 124 14.89 -1.74 13.06
N ARG A 125 15.10 -1.41 14.34
CA ARG A 125 15.67 -2.30 15.36
C ARG A 125 14.61 -2.96 16.24
N GLY A 126 13.52 -2.27 16.50
CA GLY A 126 12.40 -2.78 17.30
C GLY A 126 11.27 -1.77 17.39
N PHE A 127 10.17 -2.18 18.03
CA PHE A 127 9.04 -1.32 18.32
C PHE A 127 9.46 -0.14 19.19
N VAL A 128 9.17 1.07 18.74
CA VAL A 128 9.56 2.31 19.41
C VAL A 128 8.41 2.82 20.28
N GLY A 129 8.62 2.80 21.60
CA GLY A 129 7.68 3.30 22.61
C GLY A 129 6.63 2.26 23.05
N ASP A 130 5.46 2.75 23.47
CA ASP A 130 4.39 1.93 24.07
C ASP A 130 3.33 1.53 23.03
N VAL A 131 3.01 0.24 22.92
CA VAL A 131 2.01 -0.32 22.00
C VAL A 131 0.58 0.14 22.35
N ASP A 132 0.32 0.42 23.62
CA ASP A 132 -0.92 1.03 24.13
C ASP A 132 -0.85 2.56 24.13
N GLY A 133 0.25 3.10 23.64
CA GLY A 133 0.53 4.53 23.61
C GLY A 133 -0.21 5.27 22.50
N ARG A 134 0.25 6.50 22.28
CA ARG A 134 -0.26 7.42 21.27
C ARG A 134 0.88 7.89 20.39
N MET A 135 0.65 7.85 19.08
CA MET A 135 1.59 8.39 18.10
C MET A 135 1.49 9.92 17.97
N PRO A 136 2.61 10.66 17.84
CA PRO A 136 4.00 10.24 18.06
C PRO A 136 4.48 10.61 19.49
N SER A 137 3.63 10.51 20.52
CA SER A 137 3.96 10.97 21.88
C SER A 137 4.62 9.89 22.72
N THR A 138 3.92 8.77 22.95
CA THR A 138 4.36 7.69 23.84
C THR A 138 4.72 6.42 23.08
N GLY A 139 4.25 6.28 21.84
CA GLY A 139 4.61 5.19 20.94
C GLY A 139 4.70 5.65 19.49
N TYR A 140 5.38 4.88 18.66
CA TYR A 140 5.46 5.09 17.22
C TYR A 140 5.01 3.84 16.47
N GLY A 141 5.82 2.79 16.49
CA GLY A 141 5.61 1.60 15.66
C GLY A 141 6.93 0.88 15.41
N VAL A 142 6.90 -0.07 14.49
CA VAL A 142 8.03 -0.89 14.06
C VAL A 142 8.07 -1.00 12.54
N PHE A 143 9.27 -1.12 11.97
CA PHE A 143 9.44 -1.37 10.55
C PHE A 143 9.56 -2.86 10.24
N ASP A 144 9.91 -3.15 8.99
CA ASP A 144 9.86 -4.46 8.36
C ASP A 144 10.88 -5.47 8.88
N GLN A 145 12.08 -5.07 9.31
CA GLN A 145 13.08 -6.04 9.78
C GLN A 145 12.70 -6.73 11.11
N PRO A 146 12.29 -6.01 12.17
CA PRO A 146 11.89 -6.69 13.39
C PRO A 146 10.62 -7.53 13.19
N LEU A 147 9.68 -7.08 12.34
CA LEU A 147 8.50 -7.88 12.01
C LEU A 147 8.86 -9.14 11.21
N LYS A 148 9.79 -9.05 10.26
CA LYS A 148 10.35 -10.19 9.53
C LYS A 148 10.98 -11.21 10.48
N PHE A 149 11.77 -10.75 11.45
CA PHE A 149 12.37 -11.64 12.46
C PHE A 149 11.31 -12.48 13.19
N VAL A 150 10.17 -11.87 13.57
CA VAL A 150 9.05 -12.61 14.18
C VAL A 150 8.36 -13.52 13.16
N ALA A 151 8.11 -13.04 11.95
CA ALA A 151 7.45 -13.81 10.90
C ALA A 151 8.22 -15.10 10.56
N ASP A 152 9.56 -15.03 10.52
CA ASP A 152 10.44 -16.17 10.24
C ASP A 152 10.40 -17.27 11.32
N MET A 153 9.83 -17.00 12.50
CA MET A 153 9.61 -18.03 13.52
C MET A 153 8.46 -18.99 13.16
N TYR A 154 7.58 -18.59 12.25
CA TYR A 154 6.33 -19.30 11.96
C TYR A 154 6.10 -19.58 10.47
N ALA A 155 6.79 -18.85 9.60
CA ALA A 155 6.57 -18.82 8.17
C ALA A 155 7.90 -18.57 7.45
N SER A 156 7.92 -18.75 6.13
CA SER A 156 8.97 -18.15 5.31
C SER A 156 8.55 -16.73 4.96
N SER A 157 9.44 -15.75 5.14
CA SER A 157 9.10 -14.36 4.83
C SER A 157 10.18 -13.64 4.02
N SER A 158 9.76 -12.73 3.15
CA SER A 158 10.64 -11.99 2.23
C SER A 158 10.31 -10.51 2.20
N LEU A 159 11.34 -9.66 2.29
CA LEU A 159 11.17 -8.23 2.10
C LEU A 159 10.99 -7.94 0.61
N ILE A 160 9.94 -7.19 0.27
CA ILE A 160 9.62 -6.80 -1.11
C ILE A 160 9.33 -5.30 -1.20
N ARG A 161 9.21 -4.79 -2.42
CA ARG A 161 8.76 -3.42 -2.67
C ARG A 161 7.37 -3.42 -3.30
N VAL A 162 6.38 -2.90 -2.59
CA VAL A 162 4.96 -2.98 -2.98
C VAL A 162 4.57 -2.01 -4.10
N HIS A 163 5.52 -1.33 -4.75
CA HIS A 163 5.30 -0.65 -6.01
C HIS A 163 5.63 -1.54 -7.23
N ASP A 164 6.29 -2.68 -7.02
CA ASP A 164 6.56 -3.66 -8.06
C ASP A 164 5.32 -4.56 -8.23
N THR A 165 4.60 -4.36 -9.34
CA THR A 165 3.38 -5.12 -9.64
C THR A 165 3.66 -6.60 -9.90
N ARG A 166 4.86 -6.94 -10.41
CA ARG A 166 5.23 -8.34 -10.68
C ARG A 166 5.58 -9.07 -9.39
N ALA A 167 6.22 -8.41 -8.43
CA ALA A 167 6.43 -8.96 -7.09
C ALA A 167 5.10 -9.23 -6.39
N ILE A 168 4.15 -8.28 -6.48
CA ILE A 168 2.79 -8.45 -5.94
C ILE A 168 2.06 -9.62 -6.61
N ASP A 169 2.05 -9.69 -7.95
CA ASP A 169 1.39 -10.79 -8.66
C ASP A 169 2.02 -12.15 -8.30
N ALA A 170 3.35 -12.25 -8.30
CA ALA A 170 4.06 -13.49 -7.99
C ALA A 170 3.70 -14.04 -6.61
N ALA A 171 3.75 -13.20 -5.56
CA ALA A 171 3.38 -13.61 -4.21
C ALA A 171 1.89 -14.00 -4.11
N LEU A 172 1.00 -13.16 -4.64
CA LEU A 172 -0.43 -13.39 -4.50
C LEU A 172 -0.90 -14.63 -5.29
N ARG A 173 -0.31 -14.93 -6.45
CA ARG A 173 -0.62 -16.14 -7.24
C ARG A 173 -0.37 -17.43 -6.45
N GLU A 174 0.64 -17.43 -5.60
CA GLU A 174 0.96 -18.51 -4.65
C GLU A 174 0.16 -18.41 -3.33
N ARG A 175 -0.78 -17.46 -3.25
CA ARG A 175 -1.60 -17.16 -2.06
C ARG A 175 -0.77 -16.74 -0.85
N HIS A 176 0.35 -16.05 -1.09
CA HIS A 176 1.16 -15.43 -0.05
C HIS A 176 0.63 -14.02 0.24
N PRO A 177 0.10 -13.73 1.44
CA PRO A 177 -0.30 -12.37 1.80
C PRO A 177 0.94 -11.46 1.92
N ILE A 178 0.77 -10.18 1.60
CA ILE A 178 1.85 -9.18 1.72
C ILE A 178 1.45 -8.13 2.73
N ILE A 179 2.23 -7.96 3.79
CA ILE A 179 2.09 -6.82 4.70
C ILE A 179 2.75 -5.59 4.06
N ALA A 180 2.07 -4.45 4.03
CA ALA A 180 2.57 -3.20 3.45
C ALA A 180 2.47 -2.06 4.46
N TRP A 181 3.57 -1.30 4.60
CA TRP A 181 3.61 -0.08 5.41
C TRP A 181 3.16 1.12 4.58
N TYR A 182 2.25 1.91 5.12
CA TYR A 182 1.62 3.01 4.40
C TYR A 182 1.05 4.04 5.39
N VAL A 183 0.71 5.24 4.92
CA VAL A 183 0.11 6.29 5.78
C VAL A 183 -1.42 6.28 5.72
N LEU A 184 -2.07 6.45 6.87
CA LEU A 184 -3.50 6.73 6.94
C LEU A 184 -3.83 8.19 6.60
N GLY A 185 -5.04 8.42 6.07
CA GLY A 185 -5.54 9.76 5.76
C GLY A 185 -4.91 10.42 4.52
N ASN A 186 -5.26 11.67 4.24
CA ASN A 186 -4.80 12.39 3.04
C ASN A 186 -3.90 13.60 3.35
N ARG A 187 -3.50 13.76 4.61
CA ARG A 187 -2.62 14.83 5.08
C ARG A 187 -1.52 14.26 5.97
N PRO A 188 -0.70 13.34 5.46
CA PRO A 188 0.41 12.80 6.23
C PRO A 188 1.39 13.92 6.56
N SER A 189 1.91 13.88 7.77
CA SER A 189 3.04 14.70 8.19
C SER A 189 4.17 13.78 8.61
N VAL A 190 5.37 14.31 8.77
CA VAL A 190 6.56 13.52 9.08
C VAL A 190 7.21 14.13 10.32
N MET A 191 7.43 13.30 11.33
CA MET A 191 8.30 13.61 12.44
C MET A 191 9.72 13.11 12.11
N GLN A 192 10.72 13.80 12.65
CA GLN A 192 12.11 13.43 12.48
C GLN A 192 12.77 13.42 13.85
N TRP A 193 13.66 12.46 14.07
CA TRP A 193 14.52 12.41 15.24
C TRP A 193 15.87 11.79 14.89
N THR A 194 16.83 11.96 15.78
CA THR A 194 18.13 11.30 15.69
C THR A 194 18.24 10.29 16.83
N THR A 195 18.56 9.05 16.50
CA THR A 195 18.85 8.01 17.51
C THR A 195 20.09 8.38 18.33
N PRO A 196 20.29 7.80 19.54
CA PRO A 196 21.51 7.99 20.31
C PRO A 196 22.80 7.70 19.52
N GLU A 197 22.75 6.76 18.57
CA GLU A 197 23.86 6.37 17.70
C GLU A 197 24.07 7.32 16.51
N GLY A 198 23.28 8.39 16.39
CA GLY A 198 23.40 9.39 15.34
C GLY A 198 22.67 9.06 14.04
N LYS A 199 21.94 7.93 13.96
CA LYS A 199 21.09 7.61 12.81
C LYS A 199 19.90 8.57 12.75
N PHE A 200 19.71 9.22 11.60
CA PHE A 200 18.56 10.06 11.33
C PHE A 200 17.34 9.21 10.96
N ILE A 201 16.22 9.39 11.67
CA ILE A 201 14.97 8.69 11.42
C ILE A 201 13.96 9.67 10.82
N ARG A 202 13.42 9.27 9.66
CA ARG A 202 12.25 9.89 9.05
C ARG A 202 11.03 9.04 9.38
N ALA A 203 10.12 9.59 10.18
CA ALA A 203 8.97 8.88 10.72
C ALA A 203 7.66 9.53 10.25
N PRO A 204 7.06 9.04 9.16
CA PRO A 204 5.72 9.45 8.77
C PRO A 204 4.74 9.21 9.93
N LEU A 205 3.95 10.23 10.25
CA LEU A 205 2.86 10.14 11.21
C LEU A 205 1.65 9.50 10.56
N TYR A 206 0.79 8.90 11.39
CA TYR A 206 -0.24 7.99 10.93
C TYR A 206 0.35 6.82 10.15
N GLU A 207 1.53 6.35 10.59
CA GLU A 207 2.07 5.05 10.21
C GLU A 207 0.99 3.99 10.47
N HIS A 208 0.90 3.05 9.55
CA HIS A 208 -0.05 1.97 9.58
C HIS A 208 0.46 0.83 8.71
N THR A 209 -0.08 -0.36 8.93
CA THR A 209 0.13 -1.51 8.06
C THR A 209 -1.18 -2.14 7.61
N VAL A 210 -1.14 -2.77 6.44
CA VAL A 210 -2.24 -3.53 5.86
C VAL A 210 -1.74 -4.80 5.22
N VAL A 211 -2.63 -5.78 5.06
CA VAL A 211 -2.33 -7.02 4.34
C VAL A 211 -2.95 -6.97 2.95
N VAL A 212 -2.13 -6.95 1.90
CA VAL A 212 -2.56 -7.15 0.52
C VAL A 212 -2.88 -8.62 0.29
N VAL A 213 -4.10 -8.88 -0.17
CA VAL A 213 -4.67 -10.23 -0.35
C VAL A 213 -5.23 -10.45 -1.76
N GLY A 214 -5.07 -9.47 -2.62
CA GLY A 214 -5.57 -9.50 -3.99
C GLY A 214 -5.31 -8.22 -4.74
N TYR A 215 -5.60 -8.25 -6.04
CA TYR A 215 -5.53 -7.09 -6.91
C TYR A 215 -6.58 -7.18 -8.03
N ARG A 216 -6.86 -6.05 -8.68
CA ARG A 216 -7.59 -5.98 -9.95
C ARG A 216 -6.64 -5.48 -11.04
N GLY A 217 -6.58 -6.18 -12.17
CA GLY A 217 -5.74 -5.81 -13.31
C GLY A 217 -4.95 -6.99 -13.87
N THR A 218 -3.71 -6.75 -14.30
CA THR A 218 -2.75 -7.76 -14.73
C THR A 218 -1.45 -7.64 -13.95
N ALA A 219 -0.54 -8.61 -14.08
CA ALA A 219 0.78 -8.57 -13.46
C ALA A 219 1.61 -7.33 -13.84
N ASP A 220 1.35 -6.75 -15.01
CA ASP A 220 2.04 -5.56 -15.54
C ASP A 220 1.27 -4.25 -15.30
N ALA A 221 0.00 -4.34 -14.90
CA ALA A 221 -0.88 -3.18 -14.77
C ALA A 221 -1.95 -3.45 -13.70
N ILE A 222 -1.56 -3.27 -12.44
CA ILE A 222 -2.50 -3.29 -11.32
C ILE A 222 -3.27 -1.97 -11.27
N GLU A 223 -4.60 -2.05 -11.26
CA GLU A 223 -5.51 -0.90 -11.12
C GLU A 223 -5.81 -0.57 -9.65
N GLY A 224 -5.64 -1.56 -8.77
CA GLY A 224 -5.78 -1.42 -7.34
C GLY A 224 -5.69 -2.75 -6.63
N VAL A 225 -5.58 -2.67 -5.31
CA VAL A 225 -5.33 -3.82 -4.42
C VAL A 225 -6.50 -4.03 -3.46
N TYR A 226 -6.75 -5.29 -3.12
CA TYR A 226 -7.61 -5.65 -2.01
C TYR A 226 -6.74 -5.81 -0.77
N ILE A 227 -7.08 -5.06 0.28
CA ILE A 227 -6.31 -5.01 1.52
C ILE A 227 -7.19 -5.31 2.71
N ILE A 228 -6.67 -6.07 3.66
CA ILE A 228 -7.23 -6.21 5.00
C ILE A 228 -6.55 -5.15 5.87
N ASP A 229 -7.36 -4.27 6.43
CA ASP A 229 -6.89 -3.26 7.36
C ASP A 229 -7.29 -3.63 8.79
N PRO A 230 -6.33 -3.72 9.73
CA PRO A 230 -6.59 -4.17 11.09
C PRO A 230 -7.51 -3.23 11.90
N ILE A 231 -7.85 -2.05 11.39
CA ILE A 231 -8.85 -1.12 11.97
C ILE A 231 -10.24 -1.34 11.38
N THR A 232 -10.36 -1.67 10.09
CA THR A 232 -11.65 -1.61 9.37
C THR A 232 -12.15 -2.91 8.75
N SER A 233 -11.26 -3.85 8.40
CA SER A 233 -11.47 -5.05 7.55
C SER A 233 -11.11 -4.87 6.06
N LEU A 234 -11.60 -5.79 5.22
CA LEU A 234 -11.31 -5.87 3.80
C LEU A 234 -11.83 -4.63 3.06
N ARG A 235 -10.97 -3.99 2.26
CA ARG A 235 -11.37 -2.93 1.33
C ARG A 235 -10.54 -2.96 0.05
N TYR A 236 -11.03 -2.24 -0.95
CA TYR A 236 -10.30 -1.97 -2.19
C TYR A 236 -9.62 -0.61 -2.12
N GLU A 237 -8.32 -0.56 -2.43
CA GLU A 237 -7.52 0.66 -2.52
C GLU A 237 -7.08 0.87 -3.98
N PRO A 238 -7.40 2.02 -4.61
CA PRO A 238 -6.89 2.35 -5.94
C PRO A 238 -5.37 2.32 -5.98
N TRP A 239 -4.77 1.84 -7.08
CA TRP A 239 -3.32 1.67 -7.19
C TRP A 239 -2.55 2.96 -6.94
N THR A 240 -3.06 4.08 -7.48
CA THR A 240 -2.47 5.41 -7.26
C THR A 240 -2.39 5.79 -5.79
N ASP A 241 -3.43 5.46 -5.03
CA ASP A 241 -3.53 5.80 -3.62
C ASP A 241 -2.64 4.85 -2.80
N PHE A 242 -2.66 3.57 -3.11
CA PHE A 242 -1.80 2.56 -2.47
C PHE A 242 -0.29 2.89 -2.65
N VAL A 243 0.16 3.15 -3.88
CA VAL A 243 1.55 3.50 -4.17
C VAL A 243 1.92 4.82 -3.50
N TRP A 244 1.04 5.83 -3.56
CA TRP A 244 1.30 7.11 -2.89
C TRP A 244 1.45 6.94 -1.36
N ARG A 245 0.56 6.20 -0.70
CA ARG A 245 0.63 5.98 0.76
C ARG A 245 1.88 5.21 1.17
N THR A 246 2.25 4.19 0.40
CA THR A 246 3.42 3.34 0.69
C THR A 246 4.75 4.04 0.39
N SER A 247 4.76 5.07 -0.48
CA SER A 247 5.96 5.85 -0.79
C SER A 247 6.61 6.50 0.44
N PHE A 248 5.82 6.80 1.48
CA PHE A 248 6.31 7.37 2.74
C PHE A 248 7.25 6.43 3.50
N PHE A 249 7.15 5.13 3.23
CA PHE A 249 7.93 4.05 3.82
C PHE A 249 8.84 3.36 2.79
N ASP A 250 9.20 4.06 1.71
CA ASP A 250 10.02 3.52 0.62
C ASP A 250 9.39 2.28 -0.03
N HIS A 251 8.04 2.21 -0.03
CA HIS A 251 7.27 1.09 -0.54
C HIS A 251 7.61 -0.25 0.11
N ARG A 252 8.07 -0.28 1.37
CA ARG A 252 8.41 -1.53 2.04
C ARG A 252 7.19 -2.45 2.19
N GLY A 253 7.43 -3.74 1.99
CA GLY A 253 6.47 -4.79 2.29
C GLY A 253 7.15 -6.08 2.73
N LEU A 254 6.36 -6.97 3.31
CA LEU A 254 6.78 -8.26 3.81
C LEU A 254 5.82 -9.33 3.28
N GLU A 255 6.31 -10.14 2.35
CA GLU A 255 5.62 -11.34 1.86
C GLU A 255 5.68 -12.43 2.94
N ILE A 256 4.54 -13.09 3.17
CA ILE A 256 4.39 -14.20 4.11
C ILE A 256 4.00 -15.47 3.35
N ALA A 257 4.88 -16.46 3.36
CA ALA A 257 4.72 -17.74 2.67
C ALA A 257 4.68 -18.91 3.67
N PRO A 258 4.00 -20.03 3.36
CA PRO A 258 4.10 -21.25 4.16
C PRO A 258 5.56 -21.63 4.42
N GLY A 259 5.91 -21.91 5.66
CA GLY A 259 7.23 -22.43 5.99
C GLY A 259 7.49 -23.72 5.22
N THR A 260 8.74 -23.92 4.77
CA THR A 260 9.15 -25.25 4.30
C THR A 260 8.99 -26.20 5.48
N LYS A 261 7.96 -27.06 5.46
CA LYS A 261 7.92 -28.18 6.39
C LYS A 261 9.23 -28.94 6.17
N ASN A 262 10.11 -28.95 7.16
CA ASN A 262 10.95 -30.13 7.34
C ASN A 262 9.95 -31.28 7.42
N LYS A 263 9.90 -32.09 6.36
CA LYS A 263 9.28 -33.40 6.40
C LYS A 263 10.15 -34.20 7.36
N GLU A 264 9.88 -34.08 8.66
CA GLU A 264 10.25 -35.10 9.64
C GLU A 264 9.27 -36.26 9.53
#